data_AF-A0A8R1EJR6-F1
#
_entry.id   AF-A0A8R1EJR6-F1
#
_cell.length_a   1.000
_cell.length_b   1.000
_cell.length_c   1.000
_cell.angle_alpha   90.00
_cell.angle_beta   90.00
_cell.angle_gamma   90.00
#
_symmetry.space_group_name_H-M   'P 1'
#
loop_
_entity.id
_entity.type
_entity.pdbx_description
1 polymer ?
#
loop_
_entity_poly.entity_id
_entity_poly.type
_entity_poly.pdbx_seq_one_letter_code
_entity_poly.pdbx_strand_id
1 'polypeptide(L)'
;MSTGEEFELIAIMHDTKGPTVLAGSGGIIPIDDLLDQYGSELKASMPDWIWESSKINGKITYVPNFWADTAYNDGMFTIRTDLLEANGLQAPTSPEELLDAAETLQKNWPQDNKNVYIKMLEEPAYFLHTTYDTYPFTVADNMIYIDQQGNVKSWFETEEFKKDAQFMNEVFQRGLIMSDLLTTPSEVINQEELVGRYMYRPGDVGVSDTIRQSFPEAKLDIYYLAEQPKFRSYAIRNSNGISATSPHPEAGVQFLNWVYSSQENMDLVQSGVKDVHWKDTGKNTKDYLAKNENGSPAYELPYWLLGHVEMNRYPTNTDPARLERRTSISDDAVN
;
A
#
# COMPACT_ATOMS: atom_id res chain seq x y z
N MET A 1 22.17 4.11 -10.74
CA MET A 1 23.25 3.17 -10.30
C MET A 1 24.17 2.76 -11.45
N SER A 2 23.68 2.27 -12.59
CA SER A 2 24.53 1.95 -13.75
C SER A 2 25.24 3.16 -14.38
N THR A 3 24.74 4.37 -14.12
CA THR A 3 25.33 5.65 -14.54
C THR A 3 26.54 6.07 -13.71
N GLY A 4 26.75 5.48 -12.52
CA GLY A 4 27.78 5.91 -11.58
C GLY A 4 27.53 7.27 -10.91
N GLU A 5 26.35 7.86 -11.12
CA GLU A 5 25.98 9.14 -10.52
C GLU A 5 25.95 9.05 -8.99
N GLU A 6 26.48 10.07 -8.34
CA GLU A 6 26.52 10.20 -6.88
C GLU A 6 25.16 10.68 -6.37
N PHE A 7 24.65 9.99 -5.35
CA PHE A 7 23.45 10.37 -4.59
C PHE A 7 23.49 9.65 -3.25
N GLU A 8 22.81 10.17 -2.24
CA GLU A 8 22.86 9.62 -0.87
C GLU A 8 21.84 8.50 -0.65
N LEU A 9 20.57 8.78 -0.95
CA LEU A 9 19.44 7.97 -0.54
C LEU A 9 18.62 7.50 -1.73
N ILE A 10 18.18 6.25 -1.70
CA ILE A 10 17.22 5.70 -2.66
C ILE A 10 16.01 5.13 -1.94
N ALA A 11 14.82 5.57 -2.33
CA ALA A 11 13.58 4.91 -1.94
C ALA A 11 13.43 3.59 -2.72
N ILE A 12 13.12 2.52 -2.01
CA ILE A 12 13.06 1.15 -2.52
C ILE A 12 11.62 0.64 -2.33
N MET A 13 10.96 0.33 -3.44
CA MET A 13 9.68 -0.40 -3.44
C MET A 13 9.98 -1.89 -3.63
N HIS A 14 9.61 -2.73 -2.65
CA HIS A 14 10.01 -4.13 -2.61
C HIS A 14 9.35 -4.97 -3.71
N ASP A 15 8.18 -4.54 -4.17
CA ASP A 15 7.39 -5.11 -5.27
C ASP A 15 7.90 -4.74 -6.67
N THR A 16 8.97 -3.94 -6.78
CA THR A 16 9.63 -3.61 -8.05
C THR A 16 11.04 -4.20 -8.10
N LYS A 17 12.06 -3.41 -7.76
CA LYS A 17 13.44 -3.85 -7.59
C LYS A 17 13.78 -3.83 -6.10
N GLY A 18 13.51 -4.95 -5.43
CA GLY A 18 13.67 -5.09 -3.99
C GLY A 18 15.12 -4.95 -3.50
N PRO A 19 15.30 -4.78 -2.17
CA PRO A 19 16.58 -4.46 -1.57
C PRO A 19 17.63 -5.56 -1.75
N THR A 20 17.23 -6.84 -1.77
CA THR A 20 18.14 -7.97 -2.03
C THR A 20 18.82 -7.86 -3.39
N VAL A 21 18.09 -7.44 -4.42
CA VAL A 21 18.63 -7.25 -5.77
C VAL A 21 19.58 -6.05 -5.79
N LEU A 22 19.18 -4.94 -5.15
CA LEU A 22 20.02 -3.73 -5.08
C LEU A 22 21.33 -4.00 -4.33
N ALA A 23 21.26 -4.63 -3.16
CA ALA A 23 22.42 -5.02 -2.36
C ALA A 23 23.31 -6.04 -3.11
N GLY A 24 22.71 -7.07 -3.71
CA GLY A 24 23.44 -8.09 -4.48
C GLY A 24 24.17 -7.50 -5.70
N SER A 25 23.63 -6.44 -6.29
CA SER A 25 24.30 -5.69 -7.37
C SER A 25 25.33 -4.66 -6.90
N GLY A 26 25.56 -4.54 -5.59
CA GLY A 26 26.46 -3.54 -4.99
C GLY A 26 25.93 -2.10 -5.07
N GLY A 27 24.62 -1.94 -5.18
CA GLY A 27 23.97 -0.65 -5.35
C GLY A 27 23.71 0.13 -4.07
N ILE A 28 23.52 -0.60 -2.98
CA ILE A 28 23.32 -0.06 -1.63
C ILE A 28 24.29 -0.75 -0.68
N ILE A 29 24.64 -0.07 0.41
CA ILE A 29 25.61 -0.56 1.39
C ILE A 29 24.94 -1.04 2.68
N PRO A 30 25.55 -1.98 3.42
CA PRO A 30 25.23 -2.22 4.82
C PRO A 30 25.38 -0.94 5.64
N ILE A 31 24.50 -0.73 6.62
CA ILE A 31 24.41 0.50 7.40
C ILE A 31 24.52 0.28 8.92
N ASP A 32 24.83 -0.93 9.39
CA ASP A 32 24.89 -1.25 10.83
C ASP A 32 25.78 -0.25 11.60
N ASP A 33 27.01 -0.04 11.14
CA ASP A 33 27.98 0.86 11.79
C ASP A 33 27.52 2.33 11.77
N LEU A 34 26.91 2.77 10.66
CA LEU A 34 26.37 4.12 10.52
C LEU A 34 25.15 4.33 11.43
N LEU A 35 24.30 3.30 11.55
CA LEU A 35 23.12 3.34 12.39
C LEU A 35 23.50 3.38 13.88
N ASP A 36 24.51 2.60 14.29
CA ASP A 36 25.01 2.62 15.66
C ASP A 36 25.68 3.95 16.02
N GLN A 37 26.32 4.63 15.06
CA GLN A 37 26.98 5.92 15.29
C GLN A 37 26.05 7.14 15.18
N TYR A 38 25.07 7.11 14.29
CA TYR A 38 24.28 8.29 13.90
C TYR A 38 22.76 8.10 13.98
N GLY A 39 22.27 6.90 14.28
CA GLY A 39 20.88 6.49 14.08
C GLY A 39 20.13 6.09 15.34
N SER A 40 20.50 6.60 16.53
CA SER A 40 19.91 6.16 17.80
C SER A 40 18.39 6.37 17.88
N GLU A 41 17.90 7.55 17.47
CA GLU A 41 16.46 7.86 17.46
C GLU A 41 15.74 7.04 16.38
N LEU A 42 16.36 6.90 15.20
CA LEU A 42 15.83 6.07 14.12
C LEU A 42 15.64 4.61 14.58
N LYS A 43 16.66 4.03 15.20
CA LYS A 43 16.63 2.65 15.69
C LYS A 43 15.55 2.47 16.75
N ALA A 44 15.41 3.44 17.66
CA ALA A 44 14.38 3.43 18.71
C ALA A 44 12.95 3.66 18.18
N SER A 45 12.80 4.28 17.00
CA SER A 45 11.48 4.61 16.44
C SER A 45 10.67 3.39 15.99
N MET A 46 11.32 2.25 15.72
CA MET A 46 10.67 1.06 15.16
C MET A 46 10.92 -0.18 16.05
N PRO A 47 9.97 -1.11 16.11
CA PRO A 47 10.14 -2.34 16.88
C PRO A 47 11.21 -3.26 16.28
N ASP A 48 11.84 -4.10 17.10
CA ASP A 48 12.94 -4.98 16.68
C ASP A 48 12.58 -5.86 15.48
N TRP A 49 11.36 -6.40 15.42
CA TRP A 49 10.92 -7.27 14.33
C TRP A 49 10.89 -6.55 12.96
N ILE A 50 10.69 -5.23 12.94
CA ILE A 50 10.82 -4.41 11.73
C ILE A 50 12.29 -4.33 11.30
N TRP A 51 13.21 -4.12 12.24
CA TRP A 51 14.65 -4.12 11.95
C TRP A 51 15.17 -5.50 11.55
N GLU A 52 14.65 -6.59 12.10
CA GLU A 52 15.01 -7.95 11.67
C GLU A 52 14.71 -8.16 10.19
N SER A 53 13.61 -7.60 9.68
CA SER A 53 13.28 -7.65 8.25
C SER A 53 14.26 -6.91 7.35
N SER A 54 15.13 -6.07 7.92
CA SER A 54 16.10 -5.25 7.16
C SER A 54 17.46 -5.89 6.92
N LYS A 55 17.63 -7.13 7.39
CA LYS A 55 18.90 -7.83 7.34
C LYS A 55 19.08 -8.60 6.03
N ILE A 56 20.17 -8.31 5.33
CA ILE A 56 20.66 -9.12 4.20
C ILE A 56 22.00 -9.70 4.64
N ASN A 57 22.15 -11.03 4.56
CA ASN A 57 23.35 -11.74 5.05
C ASN A 57 23.73 -11.38 6.50
N GLY A 58 22.73 -11.18 7.37
CA GLY A 58 22.92 -10.86 8.78
C GLY A 58 23.24 -9.39 9.09
N LYS A 59 23.25 -8.50 8.10
CA LYS A 59 23.56 -7.07 8.25
C LYS A 59 22.38 -6.18 7.86
N ILE A 60 22.08 -5.15 8.66
CA ILE A 60 21.08 -4.14 8.34
C ILE A 60 21.55 -3.40 7.07
N THR A 61 20.79 -3.53 5.98
CA THR A 61 21.21 -3.03 4.65
C THR A 61 20.33 -1.89 4.13
N TYR A 62 19.22 -1.61 4.82
CA TYR A 62 18.33 -0.51 4.49
C TYR A 62 17.58 -0.08 5.76
N VAL A 63 17.05 1.13 5.73
CA VAL A 63 16.14 1.65 6.75
C VAL A 63 14.71 1.27 6.36
N PRO A 64 13.98 0.48 7.17
CA PRO A 64 12.57 0.18 6.93
C PRO A 64 11.74 1.46 6.81
N ASN A 65 10.77 1.48 5.90
CA ASN A 65 9.72 2.49 5.94
C ASN A 65 8.47 1.87 6.58
N PHE A 66 8.31 2.05 7.89
CA PHE A 66 7.20 1.46 8.65
C PHE A 66 5.96 2.34 8.62
N TRP A 67 5.48 2.64 7.41
CA TRP A 67 4.40 3.60 7.18
C TRP A 67 2.98 3.04 7.42
N ALA A 68 2.83 1.73 7.49
CA ALA A 68 1.58 1.05 7.83
C ALA A 68 1.89 -0.37 8.34
N ASP A 69 1.08 -0.87 9.27
CA ASP A 69 1.13 -2.28 9.64
C ASP A 69 0.42 -3.13 8.58
N THR A 70 1.13 -4.14 8.09
CA THR A 70 0.71 -5.02 7.01
C THR A 70 -0.32 -6.04 7.47
N ALA A 71 -0.46 -6.24 8.78
CA ALA A 71 -1.52 -7.03 9.41
C ALA A 71 -2.94 -6.60 8.98
N TYR A 72 -3.10 -5.32 8.64
CA TYR A 72 -4.38 -4.79 8.19
C TYR A 72 -4.58 -4.89 6.68
N ASN A 73 -3.57 -5.27 5.89
CA ASN A 73 -3.59 -5.15 4.43
C ASN A 73 -4.16 -6.38 3.71
N ASP A 74 -4.14 -7.54 4.35
CA ASP A 74 -4.47 -8.80 3.69
C ASP A 74 -5.98 -9.01 3.57
N GLY A 75 -6.43 -9.59 2.46
CA GLY A 75 -7.86 -9.88 2.25
C GLY A 75 -8.75 -8.69 1.91
N MET A 76 -8.21 -7.47 1.86
CA MET A 76 -9.02 -6.27 1.69
C MET A 76 -9.30 -5.91 0.23
N PHE A 77 -10.42 -5.24 -0.02
CA PHE A 77 -10.71 -4.55 -1.26
C PHE A 77 -11.53 -3.29 -1.00
N THR A 78 -11.45 -2.33 -1.91
CA THR A 78 -12.16 -1.06 -1.85
C THR A 78 -13.33 -1.05 -2.82
N ILE A 79 -14.50 -0.62 -2.35
CA ILE A 79 -15.68 -0.29 -3.18
C ILE A 79 -16.16 1.12 -2.82
N ARG A 80 -16.71 1.81 -3.82
CA ARG A 80 -17.47 3.04 -3.62
C ARG A 80 -18.79 2.76 -2.90
N THR A 81 -18.82 3.00 -1.58
CA THR A 81 -19.99 2.81 -0.72
C THR A 81 -21.20 3.60 -1.21
N ASP A 82 -21.01 4.81 -1.73
CA ASP A 82 -22.12 5.60 -2.28
C ASP A 82 -22.76 4.93 -3.51
N LEU A 83 -21.98 4.17 -4.31
CA LEU A 83 -22.53 3.40 -5.43
C LEU A 83 -23.30 2.17 -4.95
N LEU A 84 -22.85 1.51 -3.87
CA LEU A 84 -23.61 0.43 -3.25
C LEU A 84 -24.96 0.96 -2.71
N GLU A 85 -24.92 2.03 -1.92
CA GLU A 85 -26.10 2.70 -1.35
C GLU A 85 -27.11 3.12 -2.44
N ALA A 86 -26.63 3.77 -3.52
CA ALA A 86 -27.48 4.23 -4.61
C ALA A 86 -28.17 3.09 -5.38
N ASN A 87 -27.61 1.88 -5.33
CA ASN A 87 -28.15 0.69 -5.96
C ASN A 87 -28.90 -0.24 -4.99
N GLY A 88 -29.03 0.14 -3.71
CA GLY A 88 -29.65 -0.69 -2.68
C GLY A 88 -28.87 -1.97 -2.38
N LEU A 89 -27.56 -1.99 -2.66
CA LEU A 89 -26.68 -3.12 -2.42
C LEU A 89 -26.09 -3.06 -1.01
N GLN A 90 -25.77 -4.22 -0.47
CA GLN A 90 -24.92 -4.35 0.72
C GLN A 90 -23.48 -4.60 0.29
N ALA A 91 -22.54 -4.48 1.24
CA ALA A 91 -21.16 -4.90 1.01
C ALA A 91 -21.12 -6.41 0.73
N PRO A 92 -20.39 -6.86 -0.31
CA PRO A 92 -20.32 -8.28 -0.64
C PRO A 92 -19.49 -9.05 0.39
N THR A 93 -19.97 -10.23 0.74
CA THR A 93 -19.40 -11.16 1.74
C THR A 93 -19.06 -12.52 1.12
N SER A 94 -18.97 -12.59 -0.20
CA SER A 94 -18.48 -13.74 -0.93
C SER A 94 -17.99 -13.33 -2.32
N PRO A 95 -17.16 -14.17 -2.99
CA PRO A 95 -16.72 -13.89 -4.36
C PRO A 95 -17.89 -13.73 -5.35
N GLU A 96 -18.96 -14.53 -5.20
CA GLU A 96 -20.15 -14.43 -6.06
C GLU A 96 -20.88 -13.09 -5.86
N GLU A 97 -21.15 -12.71 -4.61
CA GLU A 97 -21.79 -11.42 -4.29
C GLU A 97 -20.96 -10.23 -4.80
N LEU A 98 -19.62 -10.35 -4.78
CA LEU A 98 -18.73 -9.32 -5.31
C LEU A 98 -18.89 -9.14 -6.82
N LEU A 99 -19.01 -10.24 -7.57
CA LEU A 99 -19.21 -10.18 -9.02
C LEU A 99 -20.64 -9.70 -9.38
N ASP A 100 -21.66 -10.12 -8.63
CA ASP A 100 -23.03 -9.64 -8.81
C ASP A 100 -23.17 -8.14 -8.53
N ALA A 101 -22.50 -7.67 -7.46
CA ALA A 101 -22.40 -6.25 -7.18
C ALA A 101 -21.69 -5.52 -8.32
N ALA A 102 -20.56 -6.03 -8.81
CA ALA A 102 -19.82 -5.45 -9.92
C ALA A 102 -20.69 -5.33 -11.19
N GLU A 103 -21.41 -6.37 -11.59
CA GLU A 103 -22.34 -6.29 -12.74
C GLU A 103 -23.43 -5.24 -12.56
N THR A 104 -24.01 -5.16 -11.36
CA THR A 104 -25.03 -4.15 -11.04
C THR A 104 -24.44 -2.75 -11.16
N LEU A 105 -23.24 -2.54 -10.61
CA LEU A 105 -22.53 -1.26 -10.70
C LEU A 105 -22.15 -0.90 -12.14
N GLN A 106 -21.73 -1.87 -12.96
CA GLN A 106 -21.42 -1.65 -14.38
C GLN A 106 -22.66 -1.14 -15.13
N LYS A 107 -23.79 -1.85 -14.94
CA LYS A 107 -25.06 -1.54 -15.62
C LYS A 107 -25.62 -0.19 -15.19
N ASN A 108 -25.49 0.15 -13.92
CA ASN A 108 -26.06 1.35 -13.31
C ASN A 108 -25.03 2.47 -13.12
N TRP A 109 -23.88 2.40 -13.81
CA TRP A 109 -22.84 3.41 -13.68
C TRP A 109 -23.40 4.82 -13.92
N PRO A 110 -23.14 5.80 -13.04
CA PRO A 110 -23.82 7.10 -13.05
C PRO A 110 -23.41 8.03 -14.19
N GLN A 111 -22.25 7.80 -14.82
CA GLN A 111 -21.81 8.55 -16.00
C GLN A 111 -22.24 7.85 -17.29
N ASP A 112 -22.45 8.62 -18.37
CA ASP A 112 -22.85 8.10 -19.68
C ASP A 112 -21.91 7.02 -20.23
N ASN A 113 -20.60 7.20 -20.02
CA ASN A 113 -19.61 6.20 -20.39
C ASN A 113 -19.58 5.07 -19.35
N LYS A 114 -20.27 3.97 -19.66
CA LYS A 114 -20.37 2.75 -18.85
C LYS A 114 -19.25 1.72 -19.11
N ASN A 115 -18.21 2.07 -19.88
CA ASN A 115 -17.01 1.24 -19.98
C ASN A 115 -16.21 1.40 -18.68
N VAL A 116 -16.66 0.70 -17.65
CA VAL A 116 -16.03 0.64 -16.33
C VAL A 116 -15.78 -0.81 -15.96
N TYR A 117 -14.65 -1.03 -15.32
CA TYR A 117 -14.11 -2.37 -15.10
C TYR A 117 -13.65 -2.52 -13.66
N ILE A 118 -13.44 -3.77 -13.25
CA ILE A 118 -12.70 -4.10 -12.05
C ILE A 118 -11.24 -3.67 -12.27
N LYS A 119 -10.68 -2.94 -11.30
CA LYS A 119 -9.24 -2.65 -11.28
C LYS A 119 -8.54 -3.81 -10.59
N MET A 120 -7.70 -4.54 -11.31
CA MET A 120 -6.82 -5.57 -10.72
C MET A 120 -5.41 -5.02 -10.51
N LEU A 121 -4.69 -5.63 -9.56
CA LEU A 121 -3.27 -5.42 -9.33
C LEU A 121 -2.47 -6.57 -9.96
N GLU A 122 -1.20 -6.33 -10.30
CA GLU A 122 -0.28 -7.34 -10.86
C GLU A 122 0.31 -8.24 -9.75
N GLU A 123 -0.55 -8.80 -8.91
CA GLU A 123 -0.23 -9.65 -7.76
C GLU A 123 -1.32 -10.74 -7.61
N PRO A 124 -1.09 -11.80 -6.81
CA PRO A 124 -2.13 -12.75 -6.44
C PRO A 124 -3.41 -12.06 -5.93
N ALA A 125 -4.56 -12.74 -6.06
CA ALA A 125 -5.84 -12.17 -5.68
C ALA A 125 -6.05 -12.24 -4.15
N TYR A 126 -5.19 -11.56 -3.38
CA TYR A 126 -5.16 -11.60 -1.92
C TYR A 126 -6.51 -11.35 -1.26
N PHE A 127 -7.35 -10.49 -1.87
CA PHE A 127 -8.71 -10.21 -1.41
C PHE A 127 -9.64 -11.45 -1.38
N LEU A 128 -9.32 -12.50 -2.13
CA LEU A 128 -10.03 -13.79 -2.11
C LEU A 128 -9.51 -14.73 -1.02
N HIS A 129 -8.24 -14.59 -0.60
CA HIS A 129 -7.55 -15.62 0.17
C HIS A 129 -8.19 -15.83 1.55
N THR A 130 -8.77 -14.78 2.14
CA THR A 130 -9.55 -14.87 3.39
C THR A 130 -10.79 -15.75 3.28
N THR A 131 -11.26 -16.06 2.07
CA THR A 131 -12.39 -16.98 1.85
C THR A 131 -11.95 -18.45 1.79
N TYR A 132 -10.66 -18.74 1.87
CA TYR A 132 -10.13 -20.10 1.71
C TYR A 132 -9.94 -20.78 3.06
N ASP A 133 -10.36 -22.04 3.17
CA ASP A 133 -10.19 -22.84 4.39
C ASP A 133 -8.72 -23.00 4.84
N THR A 134 -7.77 -22.78 3.93
CA THR A 134 -6.33 -22.87 4.16
C THR A 134 -5.70 -21.55 4.62
N TYR A 135 -6.47 -20.46 4.68
CA TYR A 135 -6.02 -19.20 5.23
C TYR A 135 -5.69 -19.31 6.73
N PRO A 136 -4.62 -18.67 7.24
CA PRO A 136 -3.70 -17.77 6.54
C PRO A 136 -2.53 -18.47 5.84
N PHE A 137 -2.06 -17.89 4.73
CA PHE A 137 -0.84 -18.27 4.02
C PHE A 137 -0.35 -17.05 3.23
N THR A 138 0.91 -17.06 2.78
CA THR A 138 1.44 -16.00 1.92
C THR A 138 1.96 -16.53 0.58
N VAL A 139 2.02 -15.64 -0.41
CA VAL A 139 2.62 -15.87 -1.72
C VAL A 139 3.77 -14.89 -1.90
N ALA A 140 4.99 -15.31 -1.57
CA ALA A 140 6.19 -14.50 -1.77
C ALA A 140 6.58 -14.44 -3.25
N ASP A 141 7.04 -13.26 -3.69
CA ASP A 141 7.47 -12.98 -5.08
C ASP A 141 6.44 -13.39 -6.14
N ASN A 142 5.14 -13.40 -5.81
CA ASN A 142 4.03 -13.85 -6.65
C ASN A 142 4.14 -15.30 -7.16
N MET A 143 5.05 -16.11 -6.59
CA MET A 143 5.40 -17.44 -7.11
C MET A 143 5.55 -18.51 -6.01
N ILE A 144 5.80 -18.12 -4.77
CA ILE A 144 6.23 -19.02 -3.70
C ILE A 144 5.16 -19.05 -2.62
N TYR A 145 4.41 -20.14 -2.54
CA TYR A 145 3.44 -20.37 -1.47
C TYR A 145 4.15 -20.79 -0.20
N ILE A 146 3.78 -20.18 0.93
CA ILE A 146 4.28 -20.51 2.27
C ILE A 146 3.08 -20.64 3.21
N ASP A 147 2.90 -21.82 3.81
CA ASP A 147 1.89 -22.03 4.87
C ASP A 147 2.42 -21.67 6.27
N GLN A 148 1.52 -21.72 7.25
CA GLN A 148 1.83 -21.44 8.66
C GLN A 148 2.76 -22.48 9.32
N GLN A 149 3.01 -23.62 8.70
CA GLN A 149 3.98 -24.60 9.16
C GLN A 149 5.37 -24.37 8.55
N GLY A 150 5.50 -23.38 7.66
CA GLY A 150 6.72 -23.07 6.93
C GLY A 150 6.98 -24.01 5.75
N ASN A 151 5.98 -24.78 5.30
CA ASN A 151 6.12 -25.57 4.09
C ASN A 151 6.10 -24.64 2.88
N VAL A 152 7.01 -24.89 1.94
CA VAL A 152 7.19 -24.08 0.73
C VAL A 152 6.85 -24.92 -0.49
N LYS A 153 6.02 -24.38 -1.39
CA LYS A 153 5.70 -25.00 -2.70
C LYS A 153 5.47 -23.93 -3.77
N SER A 154 5.43 -24.35 -5.02
CA SER A 154 5.05 -23.49 -6.14
C SER A 154 3.62 -23.00 -5.96
N TRP A 155 3.40 -21.68 -6.02
CA TRP A 155 2.06 -21.09 -5.96
C TRP A 155 1.15 -21.62 -7.08
N PHE A 156 1.70 -21.77 -8.29
CA PHE A 156 0.95 -22.22 -9.47
C PHE A 156 0.47 -23.67 -9.40
N GLU A 157 1.01 -24.46 -8.47
CA GLU A 157 0.63 -25.87 -8.26
C GLU A 157 -0.40 -26.06 -7.14
N THR A 158 -0.91 -24.96 -6.58
CA THR A 158 -1.83 -25.00 -5.44
C THR A 158 -3.30 -25.01 -5.87
N GLU A 159 -4.20 -25.55 -5.03
CA GLU A 159 -5.65 -25.45 -5.27
C GLU A 159 -6.15 -24.02 -5.03
N GLU A 160 -5.45 -23.24 -4.21
CA GLU A 160 -5.68 -21.82 -3.96
C GLU A 160 -5.46 -20.99 -5.23
N PHE A 161 -4.35 -21.19 -5.94
CA PHE A 161 -4.12 -20.54 -7.24
C PHE A 161 -5.18 -20.91 -8.27
N LYS A 162 -5.65 -22.15 -8.26
CA LYS A 162 -6.74 -22.59 -9.13
C LYS A 162 -8.05 -21.84 -8.82
N LYS A 163 -8.34 -21.56 -7.55
CA LYS A 163 -9.49 -20.72 -7.15
C LYS A 163 -9.33 -19.28 -7.62
N ASP A 164 -8.15 -18.67 -7.46
CA ASP A 164 -7.84 -17.34 -8.01
C ASP A 164 -8.08 -17.31 -9.54
N ALA A 165 -7.55 -18.30 -10.26
CA ALA A 165 -7.68 -18.40 -11.71
C ALA A 165 -9.14 -18.62 -12.17
N GLN A 166 -9.93 -19.39 -11.43
CA GLN A 166 -11.34 -19.61 -11.72
C GLN A 166 -12.15 -18.32 -11.54
N PHE A 167 -11.93 -17.58 -10.45
CA PHE A 167 -12.55 -16.28 -10.23
C PHE A 167 -12.18 -15.30 -11.36
N MET A 168 -10.90 -15.21 -11.72
CA MET A 168 -10.46 -14.34 -12.81
C MET A 168 -11.01 -14.74 -14.18
N ASN A 169 -11.20 -16.05 -14.41
CA ASN A 169 -11.88 -16.52 -15.61
C ASN A 169 -13.34 -16.05 -15.64
N GLU A 170 -14.05 -16.16 -14.53
CA GLU A 170 -15.44 -15.71 -14.43
C GLU A 170 -15.58 -14.20 -14.62
N VAL A 171 -14.71 -13.41 -13.98
CA VAL A 171 -14.59 -11.96 -14.20
C VAL A 171 -14.47 -11.63 -15.70
N PHE A 172 -13.66 -12.39 -16.44
CA PHE A 172 -13.51 -12.22 -17.88
C PHE A 172 -14.76 -12.65 -18.66
N GLN A 173 -15.36 -13.80 -18.36
CA GLN A 173 -16.57 -14.28 -19.04
C GLN A 173 -17.76 -13.34 -18.84
N ARG A 174 -17.86 -12.71 -17.66
CA ARG A 174 -18.90 -11.72 -17.33
C ARG A 174 -18.63 -10.33 -17.92
N GLY A 175 -17.48 -10.11 -18.58
CA GLY A 175 -17.13 -8.81 -19.18
C GLY A 175 -16.83 -7.72 -18.15
N LEU A 176 -16.43 -8.11 -16.93
CA LEU A 176 -16.16 -7.20 -15.82
C LEU A 176 -14.72 -6.69 -15.80
N ILE A 177 -13.88 -7.17 -16.70
CA ILE A 177 -12.49 -6.73 -16.89
C ILE A 177 -12.25 -6.36 -18.35
N MET A 178 -11.26 -5.49 -18.58
CA MET A 178 -10.88 -5.05 -19.92
C MET A 178 -10.46 -6.25 -20.79
N SER A 179 -11.06 -6.40 -21.97
CA SER A 179 -10.72 -7.51 -22.88
C SER A 179 -9.28 -7.41 -23.39
N ASP A 180 -8.72 -6.21 -23.44
CA ASP A 180 -7.38 -5.87 -23.91
C ASP A 180 -6.39 -5.60 -22.77
N LEU A 181 -6.73 -5.97 -21.52
CA LEU A 181 -5.97 -5.65 -20.30
C LEU A 181 -4.45 -5.89 -20.44
N LEU A 182 -4.06 -7.01 -21.05
CA LEU A 182 -2.64 -7.39 -21.21
C LEU A 182 -1.84 -6.47 -22.16
N THR A 183 -2.54 -5.65 -22.93
CA THR A 183 -1.95 -4.71 -23.89
C THR A 183 -2.24 -3.25 -23.56
N THR A 184 -3.24 -3.00 -22.69
CA THR A 184 -3.54 -1.65 -22.20
C THR A 184 -2.37 -1.14 -21.36
N PRO A 185 -1.81 0.04 -21.65
CA PRO A 185 -0.77 0.64 -20.81
C PRO A 185 -1.26 0.86 -19.37
N SER A 186 -0.44 0.52 -18.38
CA SER A 186 -0.78 0.68 -16.96
C SER A 186 -1.20 2.11 -16.60
N GLU A 187 -0.59 3.12 -17.23
CA GLU A 187 -0.95 4.52 -17.07
C GLU A 187 -2.43 4.81 -17.39
N VAL A 188 -2.98 4.19 -18.45
CA VAL A 188 -4.39 4.36 -18.81
C VAL A 188 -5.29 3.78 -17.72
N ILE A 189 -4.96 2.58 -17.23
CA ILE A 189 -5.72 1.91 -16.17
C ILE A 189 -5.64 2.71 -14.85
N ASN A 190 -4.47 3.27 -14.55
CA ASN A 190 -4.25 4.08 -13.35
C ASN A 190 -4.99 5.43 -13.43
N GLN A 191 -5.10 6.03 -14.61
CA GLN A 191 -5.87 7.26 -14.80
C GLN A 191 -7.37 7.05 -14.51
N GLU A 192 -7.95 5.92 -14.92
CA GLU A 192 -9.33 5.56 -14.59
C GLU A 192 -9.50 5.38 -13.06
N GLU A 193 -8.54 4.73 -12.39
CA GLU A 193 -8.54 4.60 -10.92
C GLU A 193 -8.48 5.97 -10.23
N LEU A 194 -7.60 6.86 -10.68
CA LEU A 194 -7.40 8.20 -10.10
C LEU A 194 -8.68 9.06 -10.13
N VAL A 195 -9.52 8.90 -11.14
CA VAL A 195 -10.80 9.61 -11.26
C VAL A 195 -11.97 8.83 -10.64
N GLY A 196 -11.73 7.64 -10.09
CA GLY A 196 -12.73 6.84 -9.39
C GLY A 196 -13.60 5.99 -10.31
N ARG A 197 -13.12 5.66 -11.53
CA ARG A 197 -13.81 4.82 -12.52
C ARG A 197 -13.41 3.35 -12.39
N TYR A 198 -13.89 2.72 -11.32
CA TYR A 198 -13.78 1.27 -11.09
C TYR A 198 -14.97 0.78 -10.28
N MET A 199 -15.33 -0.50 -10.45
CA MET A 199 -16.43 -1.13 -9.71
C MET A 199 -15.97 -1.61 -8.33
N TYR A 200 -14.80 -2.24 -8.29
CA TYR A 200 -14.03 -2.48 -7.08
C TYR A 200 -12.53 -2.49 -7.41
N ARG A 201 -11.70 -2.40 -6.37
CA ARG A 201 -10.24 -2.40 -6.47
C ARG A 201 -9.60 -3.13 -5.27
N PRO A 202 -8.79 -4.19 -5.43
CA PRO A 202 -8.08 -4.87 -4.33
C PRO A 202 -7.13 -3.96 -3.55
N GLY A 203 -7.06 -4.09 -2.22
CA GLY A 203 -6.27 -3.19 -1.37
C GLY A 203 -6.98 -1.89 -0.98
N ASP A 204 -6.31 -1.04 -0.20
CA ASP A 204 -6.83 0.25 0.30
C ASP A 204 -6.63 1.38 -0.73
N VAL A 205 -7.74 1.97 -1.18
CA VAL A 205 -7.75 3.27 -1.86
C VAL A 205 -8.56 4.26 -1.04
N GLY A 206 -7.92 5.37 -0.67
CA GLY A 206 -8.62 6.50 -0.04
C GLY A 206 -9.44 7.30 -1.06
N VAL A 207 -10.40 8.09 -0.56
CA VAL A 207 -11.12 9.07 -1.39
C VAL A 207 -10.20 10.26 -1.65
N SER A 208 -9.63 10.34 -2.86
CA SER A 208 -8.84 11.52 -3.27
C SER A 208 -9.74 12.70 -3.66
N ASP A 209 -9.19 13.91 -3.64
CA ASP A 209 -9.88 15.09 -4.15
C ASP A 209 -10.23 14.95 -5.65
N THR A 210 -9.41 14.23 -6.42
CA THR A 210 -9.67 13.93 -7.85
C THR A 210 -10.89 13.04 -8.03
N ILE A 211 -11.08 12.03 -7.17
CA ILE A 211 -12.32 11.23 -7.17
C ILE A 211 -13.51 12.13 -6.86
N ARG A 212 -13.40 13.05 -5.88
CA ARG A 212 -14.49 13.98 -5.53
C ARG A 212 -14.80 15.00 -6.63
N GLN A 213 -13.81 15.41 -7.42
CA GLN A 213 -14.06 16.26 -8.59
C GLN A 213 -14.92 15.54 -9.64
N SER A 214 -14.71 14.24 -9.82
CA SER A 214 -15.49 13.42 -10.76
C SER A 214 -16.81 12.95 -10.17
N PHE A 215 -16.86 12.74 -8.85
CA PHE A 215 -17.98 12.22 -8.09
C PHE A 215 -18.08 12.95 -6.72
N PRO A 216 -18.79 14.10 -6.64
CA PRO A 216 -18.80 14.94 -5.44
C PRO A 216 -19.23 14.23 -4.15
N GLU A 217 -20.16 13.29 -4.27
CA GLU A 217 -20.72 12.51 -3.14
C GLU A 217 -19.96 11.20 -2.88
N ALA A 218 -18.76 11.03 -3.45
CA ALA A 218 -17.97 9.81 -3.33
C ALA A 218 -17.66 9.46 -1.88
N LYS A 219 -18.04 8.24 -1.50
CA LYS A 219 -17.65 7.57 -0.27
C LYS A 219 -16.97 6.26 -0.63
N LEU A 220 -15.81 6.00 -0.06
CA LEU A 220 -15.11 4.71 -0.21
C LEU A 220 -14.97 4.11 1.18
N ASP A 221 -15.07 2.79 1.24
CA ASP A 221 -14.69 2.02 2.40
C ASP A 221 -13.94 0.75 1.96
N ILE A 222 -13.25 0.15 2.93
CA ILE A 222 -12.52 -1.10 2.78
C ILE A 222 -13.41 -2.23 3.29
N TYR A 223 -13.55 -3.26 2.48
CA TYR A 223 -14.36 -4.44 2.74
C TYR A 223 -13.50 -5.70 2.68
N TYR A 224 -14.05 -6.77 3.27
CA TYR A 224 -13.47 -8.11 3.28
C TYR A 224 -14.56 -9.10 2.91
N LEU A 225 -14.20 -10.13 2.15
CA LEU A 225 -15.16 -11.16 1.75
C LEU A 225 -15.45 -12.14 2.89
N ALA A 226 -14.57 -12.24 3.87
CA ALA A 226 -14.76 -13.08 5.05
C ALA A 226 -14.09 -12.45 6.27
N GLU A 227 -14.68 -12.66 7.44
CA GLU A 227 -14.00 -12.40 8.70
C GLU A 227 -12.91 -13.44 8.92
N GLN A 228 -11.67 -12.99 9.07
CA GLN A 228 -10.49 -13.84 9.30
C GLN A 228 -9.53 -13.16 10.28
N PRO A 229 -8.62 -13.92 10.92
CA PRO A 229 -7.58 -13.34 11.75
C PRO A 229 -6.72 -12.38 10.92
N LYS A 230 -6.26 -11.29 11.55
CA LYS A 230 -5.26 -10.41 10.94
C LYS A 230 -3.98 -11.20 10.70
N PHE A 231 -3.40 -11.06 9.52
CA PHE A 231 -2.21 -11.81 9.13
C PHE A 231 -1.12 -10.86 8.65
N ARG A 232 0.08 -10.99 9.22
CA ARG A 232 1.25 -10.20 8.87
C ARG A 232 2.17 -11.00 7.95
N SER A 233 1.80 -11.07 6.68
CA SER A 233 2.51 -11.86 5.67
C SER A 233 3.93 -11.38 5.33
N TYR A 234 4.23 -10.11 5.60
CA TYR A 234 5.56 -9.51 5.43
C TYR A 234 5.69 -8.29 6.35
N ALA A 235 6.92 -7.91 6.72
CA ALA A 235 7.13 -6.84 7.69
C ALA A 235 6.91 -5.42 7.11
N ILE A 236 7.39 -5.17 5.90
CA ILE A 236 7.34 -3.87 5.22
C ILE A 236 7.21 -4.05 3.69
N ARG A 237 6.65 -3.06 2.98
CA ARG A 237 6.68 -3.00 1.50
C ARG A 237 7.74 -2.04 0.94
N ASN A 238 8.24 -1.13 1.75
CA ASN A 238 9.08 -0.02 1.31
C ASN A 238 10.23 0.20 2.29
N SER A 239 11.35 0.68 1.78
CA SER A 239 12.52 1.03 2.58
C SER A 239 13.33 2.12 1.92
N ASN A 240 14.33 2.64 2.62
CA ASN A 240 15.33 3.56 2.09
C ASN A 240 16.72 2.92 2.17
N GLY A 241 17.44 2.87 1.06
CA GLY A 241 18.82 2.39 0.99
C GLY A 241 19.81 3.53 0.90
N ILE A 242 21.00 3.36 1.49
CA ILE A 242 22.13 4.27 1.31
C ILE A 242 22.90 3.83 0.06
N SER A 243 23.07 4.73 -0.89
CA SER A 243 23.75 4.43 -2.15
C SER A 243 25.21 4.06 -1.94
N ALA A 244 25.69 3.07 -2.68
CA ALA A 244 27.11 2.76 -2.74
C ALA A 244 27.96 3.84 -3.43
N THR A 245 27.34 4.77 -4.17
CA THR A 245 28.02 5.91 -4.80
C THR A 245 28.00 7.17 -3.92
N SER A 246 27.41 7.12 -2.73
CA SER A 246 27.32 8.31 -1.88
C SER A 246 28.72 8.74 -1.40
N PRO A 247 29.10 10.01 -1.58
CA PRO A 247 30.32 10.56 -0.98
C PRO A 247 30.18 10.79 0.54
N HIS A 248 28.94 10.80 1.06
CA HIS A 248 28.59 11.08 2.45
C HIS A 248 27.50 10.13 2.97
N PRO A 249 27.77 8.82 3.07
CA PRO A 249 26.76 7.83 3.46
C PRO A 249 26.18 8.08 4.86
N GLU A 250 26.95 8.71 5.76
CA GLU A 250 26.49 9.13 7.09
C GLU A 250 25.36 10.16 7.02
N ALA A 251 25.34 11.03 6.00
CA ALA A 251 24.35 12.09 5.88
C ALA A 251 22.94 11.52 5.65
N GLY A 252 22.81 10.43 4.90
CA GLY A 252 21.53 9.76 4.70
C GLY A 252 20.97 9.16 5.99
N VAL A 253 21.82 8.55 6.82
CA VAL A 253 21.40 8.02 8.14
C VAL A 253 21.08 9.15 9.11
N GLN A 254 21.89 10.21 9.16
CA GLN A 254 21.62 11.39 10.00
C GLN A 254 20.32 12.09 9.62
N PHE A 255 20.04 12.23 8.32
CA PHE A 255 18.79 12.79 7.84
C PHE A 255 17.60 11.94 8.32
N LEU A 256 17.63 10.62 8.07
CA LEU A 256 16.56 9.74 8.52
C LEU A 256 16.41 9.74 10.04
N ASN A 257 17.51 9.73 10.80
CA ASN A 257 17.47 9.87 12.25
C ASN A 257 16.78 11.17 12.69
N TRP A 258 17.09 12.29 12.05
CA TRP A 258 16.42 13.54 12.32
C TRP A 258 14.92 13.47 11.99
N VAL A 259 14.52 12.90 10.85
CA VAL A 259 13.09 12.80 10.49
C VAL A 259 12.30 11.96 11.49
N TYR A 260 12.80 10.78 11.84
CA TYR A 260 12.10 9.85 12.74
C TYR A 260 12.23 10.22 14.23
N SER A 261 13.05 11.20 14.60
CA SER A 261 13.23 11.61 16.01
C SER A 261 12.05 12.36 16.63
N SER A 262 11.13 12.92 15.82
CA SER A 262 9.96 13.62 16.34
C SER A 262 8.83 13.76 15.34
N GLN A 263 7.60 13.88 15.87
CA GLN A 263 6.40 14.20 15.09
C GLN A 263 6.57 15.49 14.27
N GLU A 264 7.22 16.52 14.82
CA GLU A 264 7.40 17.81 14.14
C GLU A 264 8.28 17.69 12.89
N ASN A 265 9.38 16.94 12.98
CA ASN A 265 10.28 16.73 11.85
C ASN A 265 9.61 15.87 10.77
N MET A 266 8.92 14.80 11.19
CA MET A 266 8.12 13.96 10.30
C MET A 266 7.06 14.79 9.58
N ASP A 267 6.29 15.59 10.31
CA ASP A 267 5.24 16.45 9.75
C ASP A 267 5.80 17.46 8.75
N LEU A 268 6.98 18.05 9.02
CA LEU A 268 7.62 18.99 8.10
C LEU A 268 8.00 18.31 6.78
N VAL A 269 8.58 17.11 6.83
CA VAL A 269 8.98 16.36 5.62
C VAL A 269 7.78 15.81 4.87
N GLN A 270 6.74 15.36 5.57
CA GLN A 270 5.53 14.76 4.98
C GLN A 270 4.59 15.81 4.39
N SER A 271 4.38 16.92 5.11
CA SER A 271 3.28 17.86 4.83
C SER A 271 3.74 19.30 4.61
N GLY A 272 5.02 19.58 4.79
CA GLY A 272 5.60 20.92 4.60
C GLY A 272 5.42 21.81 5.83
N VAL A 273 5.65 23.11 5.65
CA VAL A 273 5.57 24.11 6.73
C VAL A 273 4.14 24.20 7.29
N LYS A 274 4.00 23.96 8.60
CA LYS A 274 2.74 24.08 9.35
C LYS A 274 2.18 25.52 9.26
N ASP A 275 0.86 25.64 9.20
CA ASP A 275 0.09 26.89 9.01
C ASP A 275 0.34 27.61 7.66
N VAL A 276 1.19 27.05 6.79
CA VAL A 276 1.37 27.47 5.39
C VAL A 276 0.78 26.43 4.45
N HIS A 277 1.22 25.18 4.57
CA HIS A 277 0.80 24.09 3.69
C HIS A 277 -0.36 23.28 4.29
N TRP A 278 -0.38 23.12 5.61
CA TRP A 278 -1.34 22.30 6.34
C TRP A 278 -1.53 22.80 7.78
N LYS A 279 -2.61 22.38 8.44
CA LYS A 279 -2.82 22.55 9.90
C LYS A 279 -3.19 21.23 10.56
N ASP A 280 -2.78 21.07 11.82
CA ASP A 280 -3.13 19.93 12.66
C ASP A 280 -4.58 20.03 13.14
N THR A 281 -5.34 18.95 13.01
CA THR A 281 -6.73 18.84 13.48
C THR A 281 -6.92 17.82 14.60
N GLY A 282 -5.81 17.26 15.12
CA GLY A 282 -5.77 16.27 16.19
C GLY A 282 -6.01 14.83 15.70
N LYS A 283 -5.77 13.84 16.57
CA LYS A 283 -6.01 12.41 16.29
C LYS A 283 -5.45 11.94 14.94
N ASN A 284 -4.17 12.22 14.66
CA ASN A 284 -3.53 11.85 13.38
C ASN A 284 -4.25 12.41 12.14
N THR A 285 -4.92 13.56 12.25
CA THR A 285 -5.56 14.23 11.12
C THR A 285 -4.96 15.61 10.81
N LYS A 286 -5.16 16.05 9.56
CA LYS A 286 -4.74 17.35 9.03
C LYS A 286 -5.76 17.93 8.04
N ASP A 287 -5.75 19.25 7.90
CA ASP A 287 -6.36 19.95 6.77
C ASP A 287 -5.27 20.57 5.88
N TYR A 288 -5.44 20.51 4.56
CA TYR A 288 -4.57 21.21 3.62
C TYR A 288 -4.96 22.69 3.51
N LEU A 289 -3.98 23.59 3.58
CA LEU A 289 -4.18 25.04 3.49
C LEU A 289 -3.77 25.61 2.12
N ALA A 290 -2.74 25.03 1.50
CA ALA A 290 -2.25 25.43 0.18
C ALA A 290 -2.50 24.32 -0.84
N LYS A 291 -2.99 24.70 -2.02
CA LYS A 291 -3.25 23.80 -3.15
C LYS A 291 -2.51 24.27 -4.40
N ASN A 292 -2.09 23.33 -5.24
CA ASN A 292 -1.53 23.62 -6.56
C ASN A 292 -2.65 23.91 -7.58
N GLU A 293 -2.27 24.23 -8.82
CA GLU A 293 -3.21 24.59 -9.90
C GLU A 293 -4.25 23.49 -10.21
N ASN A 294 -3.93 22.23 -9.90
CA ASN A 294 -4.80 21.07 -10.09
C ASN A 294 -5.69 20.79 -8.86
N GLY A 295 -5.68 21.67 -7.85
CA GLY A 295 -6.47 21.53 -6.63
C GLY A 295 -5.96 20.47 -5.65
N SER A 296 -4.80 19.86 -5.91
CA SER A 296 -4.10 18.93 -5.00
C SER A 296 -3.29 19.71 -3.96
N PRO A 297 -2.87 19.10 -2.84
CA PRO A 297 -1.99 19.75 -1.88
C PRO A 297 -0.75 20.36 -2.54
N ALA A 298 -0.39 21.60 -2.17
CA ALA A 298 0.78 22.28 -2.73
C ALA A 298 2.10 21.60 -2.36
N TYR A 299 2.12 20.88 -1.23
CA TYR A 299 3.22 20.04 -0.79
C TYR A 299 2.66 18.82 -0.07
N GLU A 300 3.09 17.63 -0.50
CA GLU A 300 2.86 16.39 0.21
C GLU A 300 3.88 15.35 -0.28
N LEU A 301 4.62 14.76 0.65
CA LEU A 301 5.45 13.59 0.38
C LEU A 301 4.62 12.33 0.70
N PRO A 302 4.54 11.34 -0.19
CA PRO A 302 3.81 10.12 0.11
C PRO A 302 4.38 9.32 1.29
N TYR A 303 3.51 8.84 2.19
CA TYR A 303 3.89 8.01 3.34
C TYR A 303 4.70 6.76 2.96
N TRP A 304 4.45 6.16 1.81
CA TRP A 304 5.20 4.98 1.34
C TRP A 304 6.68 5.27 0.97
N LEU A 305 7.11 6.54 1.00
CA LEU A 305 8.54 6.91 0.91
C LEU A 305 9.23 7.00 2.28
N LEU A 306 8.58 7.60 3.29
CA LEU A 306 9.26 8.00 4.55
C LEU A 306 8.29 8.12 5.74
N GLY A 307 7.20 7.36 5.75
CA GLY A 307 6.19 7.38 6.80
C GLY A 307 6.61 6.64 8.07
N HIS A 308 5.83 6.89 9.12
CA HIS A 308 5.82 6.09 10.32
C HIS A 308 4.38 5.93 10.79
N VAL A 309 3.92 4.69 10.96
CA VAL A 309 2.51 4.35 11.19
C VAL A 309 1.88 5.21 12.29
N GLU A 310 2.57 5.41 13.40
CA GLU A 310 2.06 6.21 14.53
C GLU A 310 2.15 7.73 14.33
N MET A 311 2.99 8.21 13.41
CA MET A 311 3.22 9.65 13.16
C MET A 311 2.48 10.17 11.92
N ASN A 312 1.93 9.30 11.09
CA ASN A 312 1.25 9.71 9.86
C ASN A 312 -0.01 10.54 10.15
N ARG A 313 -0.34 11.47 9.23
CA ARG A 313 -1.51 12.36 9.33
C ARG A 313 -2.41 12.30 8.10
N TYR A 314 -3.66 11.94 8.27
CA TYR A 314 -4.60 11.81 7.15
C TYR A 314 -5.54 13.01 7.07
N PRO A 315 -6.13 13.30 5.90
CA PRO A 315 -7.15 14.35 5.79
C PRO A 315 -8.26 14.17 6.83
N THR A 316 -8.75 15.26 7.43
CA THR A 316 -9.81 15.23 8.47
C THR A 316 -11.09 14.51 8.03
N ASN A 317 -11.34 14.40 6.72
CA ASN A 317 -12.46 13.66 6.14
C ASN A 317 -12.14 12.19 5.82
N THR A 318 -11.03 11.66 6.31
CA THR A 318 -10.71 10.23 6.23
C THR A 318 -11.68 9.44 7.09
N ASP A 319 -12.18 8.33 6.54
CA ASP A 319 -13.03 7.41 7.29
C ASP A 319 -12.35 6.98 8.62
N PRO A 320 -13.06 7.00 9.77
CA PRO A 320 -12.47 6.66 11.06
C PRO A 320 -11.89 5.25 11.15
N ALA A 321 -12.52 4.24 10.53
CA ALA A 321 -12.01 2.88 10.56
C ALA A 321 -10.76 2.74 9.69
N ARG A 322 -10.71 3.44 8.55
CA ARG A 322 -9.49 3.56 7.75
C ARG A 322 -8.38 4.27 8.51
N LEU A 323 -8.68 5.36 9.19
CA LEU A 323 -7.72 6.11 9.99
C LEU A 323 -7.10 5.21 11.06
N GLU A 324 -7.94 4.49 11.82
CA GLU A 324 -7.48 3.56 12.86
C GLU A 324 -6.52 2.50 12.31
N ARG A 325 -6.86 1.82 11.20
CA ARG A 325 -5.96 0.83 10.56
C ARG A 325 -4.65 1.44 10.08
N ARG A 326 -4.69 2.67 9.60
CA ARG A 326 -3.53 3.38 9.03
C ARG A 326 -2.59 3.98 10.06
N THR A 327 -3.03 4.10 11.31
CA THR A 327 -2.26 4.74 12.38
C THR A 327 -2.05 3.84 13.59
N SER A 328 -2.24 2.53 13.44
CA SER A 328 -2.08 1.56 14.52
C SER A 328 -1.25 0.35 14.09
N ILE A 329 -0.70 -0.33 15.10
CA ILE A 329 -0.02 -1.62 14.98
C ILE A 329 -0.94 -2.66 15.61
N SER A 330 -1.10 -3.80 14.95
CA SER A 330 -1.93 -4.90 15.43
C SER A 330 -1.12 -5.84 16.32
N ASP A 331 -1.49 -5.90 17.60
CA ASP A 331 -0.90 -6.84 18.56
C ASP A 331 -1.48 -8.27 18.43
N ASP A 332 -2.59 -8.43 17.70
CA ASP A 332 -3.37 -9.67 17.56
C ASP A 332 -3.13 -10.40 16.22
N ALA A 333 -2.24 -9.88 15.37
CA ALA A 333 -1.95 -10.51 14.09
C ALA A 333 -1.10 -11.77 14.23
N VAL A 334 -1.46 -12.79 13.46
CA VAL A 334 -0.65 -14.00 13.27
C VAL A 334 0.46 -13.72 12.24
N ASN A 335 1.59 -14.40 12.35
CA ASN A 335 2.78 -14.22 11.49
C ASN A 335 3.06 -15.47 10.67
#